data_AF-A0A5N6IPQ1-F1
#
_entry.id   AF-A0A5N6IPQ1-F1
#
_cell.length_a   1.000
_cell.length_b   1.000
_cell.length_c   1.000
_cell.angle_alpha   90.00
_cell.angle_beta   90.00
_cell.angle_gamma   90.00
#
_symmetry.space_group_name_H-M   'P 1'
#
loop_
_entity.id
_entity.type
_entity.pdbx_description
1 polymer ?
#
loop_
_entity_poly.entity_id
_entity_poly.type
_entity_poly.pdbx_seq_one_letter_code
_entity_poly.pdbx_strand_id
1 'polypeptide(L)'
;MAPSSSTPENTNPEDTPDILNPTVANLKDSSIFPNLWYRIHVLIADLKSFDKPASNKRLERIVDPSFIGEPYFTPKEADTIKKTMIDGKEFTQFVEEELVKRLDRRSKKRSESGDFRICAAHDLAPIMAQALDIDLKRLEKDKRFANLVEEKGLHLGGESWSGLEKKSFSPKKRKH
;
A
#
# COMPACT_ATOMS: atom_id res chain seq x y z
N MET A 1 -7.25 9.99 47.24
CA MET A 1 -6.29 9.76 46.15
C MET A 1 -6.68 8.48 45.45
N ALA A 2 -7.29 8.57 44.27
CA ALA A 2 -7.54 7.45 43.38
C ALA A 2 -6.95 7.84 42.01
N PRO A 3 -6.16 6.98 41.36
CA PRO A 3 -5.53 7.32 40.10
C PRO A 3 -6.55 7.26 38.96
N SER A 4 -6.61 8.34 38.18
CA SER A 4 -7.35 8.43 36.94
C SER A 4 -6.88 7.38 35.95
N SER A 5 -7.79 6.53 35.50
CA SER A 5 -7.59 5.60 34.39
C SER A 5 -7.71 6.36 33.08
N SER A 6 -6.59 6.57 32.38
CA SER A 6 -6.57 7.06 31.01
C SER A 6 -6.99 5.94 30.07
N THR A 7 -8.22 6.03 29.55
CA THR A 7 -8.67 5.28 28.37
C THR A 7 -7.92 5.77 27.13
N PRO A 8 -7.49 4.89 26.22
CA PRO A 8 -6.89 5.31 24.96
C PRO A 8 -7.97 5.88 24.02
N GLU A 9 -7.63 6.98 23.35
CA GLU A 9 -8.46 7.65 22.35
C GLU A 9 -8.97 6.67 21.30
N ASN A 10 -10.29 6.57 21.24
CA ASN A 10 -11.01 5.93 20.17
C ASN A 10 -11.11 6.97 19.04
N THR A 11 -10.15 6.99 18.11
CA THR A 11 -10.18 7.91 16.96
C THR A 11 -11.38 7.57 16.10
N ASN A 12 -12.36 8.47 16.10
CA ASN A 12 -13.57 8.38 15.31
C ASN A 12 -13.19 8.46 13.81
N PRO A 13 -13.73 7.62 12.92
CA PRO A 13 -13.39 7.61 11.49
C PRO A 13 -13.84 8.89 10.73
N GLU A 14 -14.45 9.86 11.40
CA GLU A 14 -14.94 11.11 10.80
C GLU A 14 -13.95 12.27 10.86
N ASP A 15 -12.97 12.27 11.78
CA ASP A 15 -12.06 13.42 12.01
C ASP A 15 -10.91 13.58 10.98
N THR A 16 -10.83 12.71 9.99
CA THR A 16 -9.82 12.82 8.94
C THR A 16 -10.07 14.09 8.08
N PRO A 17 -9.06 14.93 7.79
CA PRO A 17 -9.29 16.15 7.01
C PRO A 17 -9.62 15.85 5.54
N ASP A 18 -10.55 16.61 4.95
CA ASP A 18 -10.79 16.60 3.50
C ASP A 18 -9.65 17.33 2.79
N ILE A 19 -8.75 16.56 2.17
CA ILE A 19 -7.59 17.10 1.45
C ILE A 19 -7.97 17.28 -0.01
N LEU A 20 -8.03 18.53 -0.46
CA LEU A 20 -8.15 18.88 -1.87
C LEU A 20 -6.82 18.58 -2.56
N ASN A 21 -6.80 17.57 -3.42
CA ASN A 21 -5.63 17.05 -4.16
C ASN A 21 -4.55 16.43 -3.26
N PRO A 22 -4.82 15.26 -2.65
CA PRO A 22 -3.86 14.59 -1.78
C PRO A 22 -2.58 14.23 -2.55
N THR A 23 -1.45 14.30 -1.85
CA THR A 23 -0.14 13.85 -2.38
C THR A 23 0.32 12.60 -1.65
N VAL A 24 1.33 11.90 -2.19
CA VAL A 24 1.95 10.74 -1.53
C VAL A 24 2.48 11.09 -0.13
N ALA A 25 2.88 12.35 0.12
CA ALA A 25 3.31 12.81 1.44
C ALA A 25 2.14 12.79 2.45
N ASN A 26 0.94 13.18 2.02
CA ASN A 26 -0.26 13.12 2.87
C ASN A 26 -0.58 11.68 3.26
N LEU A 27 -0.45 10.72 2.34
CA LEU A 27 -0.70 9.29 2.63
C LEU A 27 0.31 8.70 3.64
N LYS A 28 1.51 9.28 3.71
CA LYS A 28 2.59 8.88 4.64
C LYS A 28 2.45 9.54 6.01
N ASP A 29 1.66 10.60 6.12
CA ASP A 29 1.54 11.38 7.34
C ASP A 29 0.64 10.67 8.35
N SER A 30 1.26 10.06 9.36
CA SER A 30 0.55 9.35 10.43
C SER A 30 -0.29 10.26 11.33
N SER A 31 -0.07 11.58 11.31
CA SER A 31 -0.92 12.54 12.03
C SER A 31 -2.24 12.78 11.33
N ILE A 32 -2.28 12.60 10.00
CA ILE A 32 -3.48 12.74 9.17
C ILE A 32 -4.20 11.39 9.05
N PHE A 33 -3.44 10.34 8.72
CA PHE A 33 -3.97 9.00 8.50
C PHE A 33 -3.20 7.96 9.31
N PRO A 34 -3.67 7.66 10.54
CA PRO A 34 -3.04 6.64 11.38
C PRO A 34 -2.97 5.28 10.67
N ASN A 35 -1.77 4.74 10.54
CA ASN A 35 -1.48 3.41 9.98
C ASN A 35 -1.91 3.20 8.51
N LEU A 36 -2.33 4.24 7.78
CA LEU A 36 -2.73 4.12 6.39
C LEU A 36 -1.57 3.63 5.50
N TRP A 37 -0.40 4.22 5.67
CA TRP A 37 0.80 3.84 4.93
C TRP A 37 1.18 2.36 5.16
N TYR A 38 0.94 1.85 6.36
CA TYR A 38 1.10 0.43 6.65
C TYR A 38 0.10 -0.42 5.87
N ARG A 39 -1.19 -0.08 5.88
CA ARG A 39 -2.22 -0.84 5.16
C ARG A 39 -2.01 -0.83 3.64
N ILE A 40 -1.48 0.27 3.08
CA ILE A 40 -1.00 0.33 1.70
C ILE A 40 0.10 -0.70 1.44
N HIS A 41 1.10 -0.79 2.32
CA HIS A 41 2.14 -1.82 2.22
C HIS A 41 1.58 -3.24 2.32
N VAL A 42 0.62 -3.50 3.22
CA VAL A 42 -0.03 -4.83 3.35
C VAL A 42 -0.75 -5.20 2.06
N LEU A 43 -1.55 -4.29 1.48
CA LEU A 43 -2.25 -4.55 0.22
C LEU A 43 -1.27 -4.91 -0.90
N ILE A 44 -0.19 -4.12 -1.08
CA ILE A 44 0.81 -4.39 -2.12
C ILE A 44 1.52 -5.73 -1.89
N ALA A 45 1.83 -6.07 -0.64
CA ALA A 45 2.44 -7.35 -0.29
C ALA A 45 1.50 -8.54 -0.57
N ASP A 46 0.20 -8.36 -0.30
CA ASP A 46 -0.83 -9.37 -0.51
C ASP A 46 -1.11 -9.59 -2.00
N LEU A 47 -1.24 -8.51 -2.78
CA LEU A 47 -1.39 -8.58 -4.24
C LEU A 47 -0.21 -9.31 -4.89
N LYS A 48 1.00 -9.16 -4.33
CA LYS A 48 2.18 -9.88 -4.80
C LYS A 48 2.20 -11.35 -4.37
N SER A 49 1.77 -11.63 -3.14
CA SER A 49 1.78 -12.96 -2.52
C SER A 49 0.39 -13.61 -2.54
N PHE A 50 -0.33 -13.49 -3.66
CA PHE A 50 -1.71 -13.98 -3.80
C PHE A 50 -1.86 -15.49 -3.55
N ASP A 51 -0.78 -16.24 -3.72
CA ASP A 51 -0.66 -17.67 -3.44
C ASP A 51 -0.71 -18.00 -1.94
N LYS A 52 -0.42 -17.03 -1.06
CA LYS A 52 -0.48 -17.24 0.39
C LYS A 52 -1.93 -17.23 0.88
N PRO A 53 -2.36 -18.23 1.67
CA PRO A 53 -3.74 -18.29 2.18
C PRO A 53 -4.17 -17.05 2.98
N ALA A 54 -3.27 -16.43 3.75
CA ALA A 54 -3.59 -15.23 4.53
C ALA A 54 -3.85 -13.99 3.65
N SER A 55 -3.02 -13.79 2.63
CA SER A 55 -3.16 -12.72 1.64
C SER A 55 -4.43 -12.91 0.82
N ASN A 56 -4.63 -14.13 0.32
CA ASN A 56 -5.80 -14.50 -0.46
C ASN A 56 -7.11 -14.24 0.31
N LYS A 57 -7.22 -14.73 1.57
CA LYS A 57 -8.40 -14.49 2.42
C LYS A 57 -8.73 -13.02 2.62
N ARG A 58 -7.74 -12.13 2.66
CA ARG A 58 -7.98 -10.68 2.78
C ARG A 58 -8.40 -10.07 1.45
N LEU A 59 -7.77 -10.48 0.35
CA LEU A 59 -8.10 -10.01 -0.99
C LEU A 59 -9.49 -10.45 -1.46
N GLU A 60 -9.94 -11.66 -1.10
CA GLU A 60 -11.30 -12.15 -1.42
C GLU A 60 -12.42 -11.32 -0.77
N ARG A 61 -12.10 -10.54 0.28
CA ARG A 61 -13.07 -9.67 0.97
C ARG A 61 -13.21 -8.31 0.30
N ILE A 62 -12.33 -7.97 -0.64
CA ILE A 62 -12.42 -6.71 -1.37
C ILE A 62 -13.62 -6.78 -2.31
N VAL A 63 -14.54 -5.83 -2.13
CA VAL A 63 -15.69 -5.64 -3.04
C VAL A 63 -15.41 -4.52 -4.04
N ASP A 64 -14.47 -3.63 -3.72
CA ASP A 64 -14.14 -2.48 -4.57
C ASP A 64 -13.36 -2.91 -5.82
N PRO A 65 -13.84 -2.59 -7.05
CA PRO A 65 -13.19 -2.98 -8.30
C PRO A 65 -11.75 -2.47 -8.47
N SER A 66 -11.39 -1.37 -7.80
CA SER A 66 -10.05 -0.79 -7.84
C SER A 66 -9.07 -1.43 -6.85
N PHE A 67 -9.51 -2.40 -6.04
CA PHE A 67 -8.79 -2.96 -4.89
C PHE A 67 -8.49 -1.97 -3.76
N ILE A 68 -8.88 -0.72 -3.92
CA ILE A 68 -8.74 0.34 -2.93
C ILE A 68 -10.08 0.50 -2.21
N GLY A 69 -10.26 -0.31 -1.16
CA GLY A 69 -11.44 -0.27 -0.31
C GLY A 69 -11.32 -1.20 0.90
N GLU A 70 -12.46 -1.52 1.50
CA GLU A 70 -12.51 -2.50 2.60
C GLU A 70 -11.98 -3.87 2.14
N PRO A 71 -11.33 -4.66 3.03
CA PRO A 71 -11.10 -4.39 4.45
C PRO A 71 -9.86 -3.52 4.74
N TYR A 72 -9.13 -3.07 3.73
CA TYR A 72 -7.85 -2.36 3.90
C TYR A 72 -8.04 -0.89 4.24
N PHE A 73 -9.05 -0.25 3.66
CA PHE A 73 -9.27 1.18 3.78
C PHE A 73 -10.72 1.48 4.08
N THR A 74 -10.96 2.50 4.89
CA THR A 74 -12.30 3.10 5.00
C THR A 74 -12.66 3.78 3.67
N PRO A 75 -13.96 4.05 3.39
CA PRO A 75 -14.36 4.75 2.18
C PRO A 75 -13.63 6.09 1.97
N LYS A 76 -13.36 6.84 3.05
CA LYS A 76 -12.67 8.13 3.02
C LYS A 76 -11.18 8.00 2.70
N GLU A 77 -10.51 7.02 3.30
CA GLU A 77 -9.12 6.70 2.97
C GLU A 77 -9.00 6.21 1.53
N ALA A 78 -9.94 5.37 1.10
CA ALA A 78 -9.98 4.87 -0.26
C ALA A 78 -10.14 6.01 -1.28
N ASP A 79 -11.06 6.94 -1.04
CA ASP A 79 -11.25 8.12 -1.88
C ASP A 79 -9.99 9.00 -1.93
N THR A 80 -9.32 9.19 -0.77
CA THR A 80 -8.06 9.94 -0.70
C THR A 80 -6.97 9.27 -1.53
N ILE A 81 -6.79 7.95 -1.42
CA ILE A 81 -5.80 7.21 -2.21
C ILE A 81 -6.13 7.34 -3.70
N LYS A 82 -7.40 7.16 -4.09
CA LYS A 82 -7.85 7.25 -5.48
C LYS A 82 -7.58 8.62 -6.11
N LYS A 83 -7.80 9.71 -5.35
CA LYS A 83 -7.56 11.10 -5.78
C LYS A 83 -6.12 11.57 -5.62
N THR A 84 -5.21 10.71 -5.16
CA THR A 84 -3.83 11.10 -4.92
C THR A 84 -3.14 11.49 -6.21
N MET A 85 -2.52 12.66 -6.24
CA MET A 85 -1.81 13.18 -7.41
C MET A 85 -0.43 12.54 -7.56
N ILE A 86 -0.20 11.89 -8.70
CA ILE A 86 1.03 11.21 -9.11
C ILE A 86 1.39 11.68 -10.51
N ASP A 87 2.56 12.28 -10.66
CA ASP A 87 3.04 12.82 -11.94
C ASP A 87 2.01 13.71 -12.69
N GLY A 88 1.21 14.45 -11.93
CA GLY A 88 0.18 15.35 -12.47
C GLY A 88 -1.16 14.71 -12.83
N LYS A 89 -1.39 13.43 -12.47
CA LYS A 89 -2.66 12.71 -12.67
C LYS A 89 -3.14 12.07 -11.37
N GLU A 90 -4.41 11.71 -11.30
CA GLU A 90 -4.94 10.93 -10.18
C GLU A 90 -4.38 9.51 -10.18
N PHE A 91 -4.24 8.91 -8.98
CA PHE A 91 -3.75 7.55 -8.78
C PHE A 91 -4.51 6.54 -9.65
N THR A 92 -5.84 6.64 -9.69
CA THR A 92 -6.71 5.77 -10.50
C THR A 92 -6.35 5.83 -11.98
N GLN A 93 -6.22 7.05 -12.52
CA GLN A 93 -5.86 7.27 -13.92
C GLN A 93 -4.45 6.75 -14.22
N PHE A 94 -3.48 7.00 -13.34
CA PHE A 94 -2.12 6.49 -13.49
C PHE A 94 -2.10 4.95 -13.53
N VAL A 95 -2.80 4.30 -12.58
CA VAL A 95 -2.85 2.84 -12.49
C VAL A 95 -3.55 2.24 -13.71
N GLU A 96 -4.66 2.83 -14.16
CA GLU A 96 -5.39 2.38 -15.35
C GLU A 96 -4.53 2.49 -16.61
N GLU A 97 -3.87 3.63 -16.84
CA GLU A 97 -2.98 3.82 -17.99
C GLU A 97 -1.82 2.81 -18.00
N GLU A 98 -1.18 2.57 -16.85
CA GLU A 98 -0.09 1.61 -16.74
C GLU A 98 -0.57 0.17 -16.91
N LEU A 99 -1.76 -0.17 -16.41
CA LEU A 99 -2.39 -1.48 -16.64
C LEU A 99 -2.65 -1.71 -18.12
N VAL A 100 -3.26 -0.75 -18.81
CA VAL A 100 -3.53 -0.82 -20.26
C VAL A 100 -2.23 -0.99 -21.05
N LYS A 101 -1.21 -0.15 -20.80
CA LYS A 101 0.12 -0.28 -21.45
C LYS A 101 0.73 -1.67 -21.23
N ARG A 102 0.60 -2.22 -20.02
CA ARG A 102 1.19 -3.52 -19.66
C ARG A 102 0.40 -4.68 -20.24
N LEU A 103 -0.92 -4.54 -20.42
CA LEU A 103 -1.77 -5.47 -21.15
C LEU A 103 -1.46 -5.45 -22.64
N ASP A 104 -1.37 -4.27 -23.26
CA ASP A 104 -1.05 -4.10 -24.69
C ASP A 104 0.34 -4.64 -25.05
N ARG A 105 1.34 -4.37 -24.22
CA ARG A 105 2.69 -4.93 -24.40
C ARG A 105 2.65 -6.46 -24.35
N ARG A 106 1.80 -7.04 -23.51
CA ARG A 106 1.70 -8.49 -23.38
C ARG A 106 0.79 -9.13 -24.42
N SER A 107 -0.30 -8.49 -24.86
CA SER A 107 -1.08 -9.00 -25.99
C SER A 107 -0.19 -9.13 -27.23
N LYS A 108 0.65 -8.13 -27.50
CA LYS A 108 1.66 -8.17 -28.57
C LYS A 108 2.72 -9.26 -28.40
N LYS A 109 3.18 -9.54 -27.17
CA LYS A 109 4.13 -10.64 -26.90
C LYS A 109 3.46 -12.02 -26.88
N ARG A 110 2.17 -12.10 -26.53
CA ARG A 110 1.41 -13.35 -26.45
C ARG A 110 0.91 -13.82 -27.80
N SER A 111 0.62 -12.90 -28.73
CA SER A 111 0.47 -13.28 -30.14
C SER A 111 1.74 -13.96 -30.68
N GLU A 112 2.91 -13.61 -30.13
CA GLU A 112 4.20 -14.20 -30.52
C GLU A 112 4.56 -15.46 -29.69
N SER A 113 4.04 -15.62 -28.46
CA SER A 113 4.52 -16.63 -27.48
C SER A 113 3.48 -17.62 -26.94
N GLY A 114 2.18 -17.40 -27.12
CA GLY A 114 1.12 -18.35 -26.74
C GLY A 114 0.85 -18.62 -25.23
N ASP A 115 1.45 -17.88 -24.28
CA ASP A 115 1.19 -18.04 -22.82
C ASP A 115 0.21 -16.98 -22.28
N PHE A 116 -1.01 -17.40 -21.91
CA PHE A 116 -2.14 -16.51 -21.58
C PHE A 116 -2.40 -16.30 -20.08
N ARG A 117 -1.52 -16.76 -19.19
CA ARG A 117 -1.75 -16.59 -17.74
C ARG A 117 -1.61 -15.12 -17.32
N ILE A 118 -2.72 -14.51 -16.90
CA ILE A 118 -2.83 -13.16 -16.30
C ILE A 118 -3.65 -13.32 -15.02
N CYS A 119 -3.15 -12.81 -13.90
CA CYS A 119 -4.00 -12.53 -12.75
C CYS A 119 -3.87 -11.04 -12.44
N ALA A 120 -5.00 -10.33 -12.34
CA ALA A 120 -5.06 -8.90 -12.09
C ALA A 120 -4.23 -8.48 -10.87
N ALA A 121 -4.19 -9.32 -9.82
CA ALA A 121 -3.46 -9.03 -8.59
C ALA A 121 -1.93 -8.90 -8.79
N HIS A 122 -1.31 -9.84 -9.53
CA HIS A 122 0.14 -9.82 -9.79
C HIS A 122 0.58 -8.64 -10.67
N ASP A 123 -0.34 -8.14 -11.49
CA ASP A 123 -0.08 -7.00 -12.36
C ASP A 123 -0.28 -5.67 -11.65
N LEU A 124 -1.21 -5.62 -10.70
CA LEU A 124 -1.55 -4.44 -9.94
C LEU A 124 -0.45 -4.09 -8.91
N ALA A 125 0.09 -5.08 -8.18
CA ALA A 125 1.13 -4.85 -7.16
C ALA A 125 2.32 -3.99 -7.63
N PRO A 126 3.01 -4.30 -8.76
CA PRO A 126 4.15 -3.50 -9.21
C PRO A 126 3.74 -2.10 -9.69
N ILE A 127 2.53 -1.92 -10.22
CA ILE A 127 2.04 -0.61 -10.70
C ILE A 127 1.72 0.30 -9.51
N MET A 128 1.01 -0.22 -8.51
CA MET A 128 0.73 0.52 -7.27
C MET A 128 2.03 0.89 -6.54
N ALA A 129 2.98 -0.03 -6.48
CA ALA A 129 4.28 0.24 -5.86
C ALA A 129 5.06 1.33 -6.60
N GLN A 130 5.03 1.34 -7.94
CA GLN A 130 5.64 2.39 -8.74
C GLN A 130 4.95 3.75 -8.51
N ALA A 131 3.62 3.78 -8.55
CA ALA A 131 2.81 4.99 -8.38
C ALA A 131 3.07 5.68 -7.03
N LEU A 132 3.29 4.90 -5.97
CA LEU A 132 3.46 5.39 -4.60
C LEU A 132 4.93 5.49 -4.15
N ASP A 133 5.87 5.28 -5.07
CA ASP A 133 7.32 5.25 -4.80
C ASP A 133 7.69 4.27 -3.66
N ILE A 134 7.20 3.04 -3.77
CA ILE A 134 7.45 1.93 -2.84
C ILE A 134 8.41 0.93 -3.50
N ASP A 135 9.55 0.69 -2.86
CA ASP A 135 10.48 -0.36 -3.30
C ASP A 135 9.92 -1.74 -2.95
N LEU A 136 9.25 -2.35 -3.93
CA LEU A 136 8.63 -3.66 -3.81
C LEU A 136 9.61 -4.77 -3.38
N LYS A 137 10.86 -4.75 -3.89
CA LYS A 137 11.86 -5.76 -3.53
C LYS A 137 12.31 -5.63 -2.09
N ARG A 138 12.26 -4.41 -1.57
CA ARG A 138 12.64 -4.10 -0.20
C ARG A 138 11.52 -4.42 0.77
N LEU A 139 10.27 -4.14 0.39
CA LEU A 139 9.08 -4.55 1.12
C LEU A 139 9.08 -6.06 1.39
N GLU A 140 9.42 -6.87 0.39
CA GLU A 140 9.48 -8.34 0.53
C GLU A 140 10.57 -8.84 1.48
N LYS A 141 11.69 -8.14 1.56
CA LYS A 141 12.86 -8.55 2.35
C LYS A 141 12.83 -8.01 3.77
N ASP A 142 11.89 -7.12 4.06
CA ASP A 142 11.76 -6.48 5.36
C ASP A 142 11.11 -7.46 6.35
N LYS A 143 11.96 -8.08 7.19
CA LYS A 143 11.52 -9.02 8.22
C LYS A 143 10.65 -8.36 9.27
N ARG A 144 10.88 -7.07 9.58
CA ARG A 144 10.06 -6.34 10.55
C ARG A 144 8.65 -6.19 10.00
N PHE A 145 8.53 -5.80 8.74
CA PHE A 145 7.24 -5.73 8.06
C PHE A 145 6.54 -7.09 8.03
N ALA A 146 7.24 -8.16 7.64
CA ALA A 146 6.67 -9.50 7.58
C ALA A 146 6.12 -9.96 8.94
N ASN A 147 6.90 -9.80 10.02
CA ASN A 147 6.47 -10.15 11.37
C ASN A 147 5.26 -9.31 11.82
N LEU A 148 5.23 -8.01 11.52
CA LEU A 148 4.09 -7.15 11.84
C LEU A 148 2.80 -7.62 11.14
N VAL A 149 2.88 -7.99 9.86
CA VAL A 149 1.72 -8.50 9.12
C VAL A 149 1.24 -9.83 9.69
N GLU A 150 2.15 -10.72 10.09
CA GLU A 150 1.81 -12.00 10.70
C GLU A 150 1.18 -11.84 12.10
N GLU A 151 1.72 -10.96 12.94
CA GLU A 151 1.25 -10.77 14.32
C GLU A 151 0.00 -9.89 14.43
N LYS A 152 -0.09 -8.83 13.62
CA LYS A 152 -1.09 -7.76 13.78
C LYS A 152 -2.07 -7.67 12.61
N GLY A 153 -1.77 -8.29 11.47
CA GLY A 153 -2.62 -8.20 10.28
C GLY A 153 -2.76 -6.75 9.79
N LEU A 154 -4.00 -6.27 9.61
CA LEU A 154 -4.28 -4.92 9.11
C LEU A 154 -4.24 -3.82 10.20
N HIS A 155 -4.29 -4.21 11.47
CA HIS A 155 -4.46 -3.27 12.58
C HIS A 155 -3.24 -3.30 13.50
N LEU A 156 -2.37 -2.30 13.38
CA LEU A 156 -1.14 -2.18 14.20
C LEU A 156 -1.42 -1.84 15.68
N GLY A 157 -2.63 -1.43 16.03
CA GLY A 157 -2.93 -0.93 17.37
C GLY A 157 -2.11 0.32 17.67
N GLY A 158 -1.42 0.34 18.83
CA GLY A 158 -0.58 1.46 19.27
C GLY A 158 0.85 1.49 18.67
N GLU A 159 1.21 0.52 17.81
CA GLU A 159 2.51 0.53 17.14
C GLU A 159 2.50 1.45 15.91
N SER A 160 3.58 2.20 15.71
CA SER A 160 3.72 3.09 14.56
C SER A 160 4.61 2.49 13.46
N TRP A 161 4.17 2.68 12.22
CA TRP A 161 4.90 2.26 11.02
C TRP A 161 5.23 3.48 10.14
N SER A 162 6.51 3.86 10.11
CA SER A 162 7.01 4.99 9.33
C SER A 162 7.55 4.60 7.94
N GLY A 163 7.31 3.35 7.50
CA GLY A 163 7.81 2.83 6.24
C GLY A 163 9.11 2.02 6.33
N LEU A 164 9.66 1.68 5.17
CA LEU A 164 10.78 0.77 5.04
C LEU A 164 12.13 1.43 5.43
N GLU A 165 12.94 0.74 6.25
CA GLU A 165 14.41 0.89 6.55
C GLU A 165 15.35 1.59 5.54
N LYS A 166 15.33 2.91 5.27
CA LYS A 166 16.17 3.50 4.19
C LYS A 166 17.63 3.01 4.28
N LYS A 167 18.20 2.56 3.15
CA LYS A 167 19.63 2.21 3.10
C LYS A 167 20.45 3.43 3.53
N SER A 168 21.03 3.37 4.72
CA SER A 168 22.05 4.33 5.12
C SER A 168 23.31 4.03 4.31
N PHE A 169 23.48 4.71 3.18
CA PHE A 169 24.77 4.78 2.51
C PHE A 169 25.70 5.64 3.37
N SER A 170 26.23 5.06 4.45
CA SER A 170 27.32 5.68 5.19
C SER A 170 28.55 5.69 4.26
N PRO A 171 29.14 6.86 3.93
CA PRO A 171 30.36 6.89 3.13
C PRO A 171 31.44 6.17 3.92
N LYS A 172 32.02 5.09 3.35
CA LYS A 172 33.21 4.46 3.94
C LYS A 172 34.31 5.52 3.99
N LYS A 173 34.67 5.98 5.20
CA LYS A 173 35.86 6.80 5.42
C LYS A 173 37.06 6.09 4.81
N ARG A 174 37.61 6.64 3.72
CA ARG A 174 38.92 6.21 3.23
C ARG A 174 39.94 6.66 4.27
N LYS A 175 40.62 5.70 4.91
CA LYS A 175 41.80 5.99 5.73
C LYS A 175 42.90 6.45 4.76
N HIS A 176 43.39 7.67 4.98
CA HIS A 176 44.62 8.19 4.39
C HIS A 176 45.83 7.58 5.10
#